data_AF-A0A7Y4U0E5-F1
#
_entry.id   AF-A0A7Y4U0E5-F1
#
_cell.length_a   1.000
_cell.length_b   1.000
_cell.length_c   1.000
_cell.angle_alpha   90.00
_cell.angle_beta   90.00
_cell.angle_gamma   90.00
#
_symmetry.space_group_name_H-M   'P 1'
#
loop_
_entity.id
_entity.type
_entity.pdbx_description
1 polymer ?
#
loop_
_entity_poly.entity_id
_entity_poly.type
_entity_poly.pdbx_seq_one_letter_code
_entity_poly.pdbx_strand_id
1 'polypeptide(L)'
;MPRVKRYASVCLVLLSLVVAACSSTRARTREPVPEPRPEERAPSPRVYSPKPTPPPSDPAIRQIQGVLQERGYDPGPLDGVLGKKTRDALRRFQKDHHLAVTGEITADTKDELLSPASSETEPVEKEREY
;
A
#
# COMPACT_ATOMS: atom_id res chain seq x y z
N MET A 1 25.11 -39.51 45.74
CA MET A 1 26.14 -39.06 46.72
C MET A 1 27.50 -39.46 46.16
N PRO A 2 28.65 -38.75 46.31
CA PRO A 2 29.00 -37.50 47.05
C PRO A 2 29.61 -36.41 46.09
N ARG A 3 29.73 -35.10 46.35
CA ARG A 3 30.32 -34.24 47.41
C ARG A 3 31.86 -34.28 47.58
N VAL A 4 32.46 -33.14 47.19
CA VAL A 4 33.59 -32.34 47.75
C VAL A 4 35.05 -32.82 47.70
N LYS A 5 35.94 -31.82 47.47
CA LYS A 5 37.31 -31.57 48.01
C LYS A 5 37.92 -30.44 47.14
N ARG A 6 37.92 -29.13 47.42
CA ARG A 6 38.43 -28.28 48.52
C ARG A 6 39.94 -28.40 48.81
N TYR A 7 40.64 -27.36 48.33
CA TYR A 7 41.86 -26.68 48.83
C TYR A 7 43.14 -27.51 49.01
N ALA A 8 44.27 -26.99 48.52
CA ALA A 8 45.40 -26.62 49.39
C ALA A 8 46.68 -26.26 48.60
N SER A 9 47.44 -25.35 49.20
CA SER A 9 48.89 -25.17 49.11
C SER A 9 49.44 -24.27 47.99
N VAL A 10 49.78 -23.00 48.25
CA VAL A 10 50.89 -22.49 49.12
C VAL A 10 52.23 -22.89 48.47
N CYS A 11 52.92 -21.99 47.74
CA CYS A 11 53.82 -20.93 48.21
C CYS A 11 55.29 -21.32 47.95
N LEU A 12 56.18 -20.32 47.79
CA LEU A 12 57.66 -20.36 47.59
C LEU A 12 58.08 -20.33 46.11
N VAL A 13 58.20 -19.18 45.43
CA VAL A 13 59.12 -18.03 45.59
C VAL A 13 60.60 -18.40 45.29
N LEU A 14 61.27 -17.51 44.51
CA LEU A 14 62.73 -17.29 44.35
C LEU A 14 63.38 -18.06 43.17
N LEU A 15 64.22 -17.53 42.26
CA LEU A 15 65.08 -16.33 42.28
C LEU A 15 65.70 -16.07 40.87
N SER A 16 65.83 -14.78 40.49
CA SER A 16 66.90 -14.16 39.66
C SER A 16 67.06 -14.51 38.16
N LEU A 17 66.67 -13.66 37.19
CA LEU A 17 67.14 -12.31 36.80
C LEU A 17 68.31 -12.29 35.79
N VAL A 18 68.12 -11.45 34.76
CA VAL A 18 69.06 -10.58 34.00
C VAL A 18 68.72 -10.66 32.49
N VAL A 19 67.76 -9.88 31.99
CA VAL A 19 67.85 -8.47 31.50
C VAL A 19 68.75 -8.31 30.26
N ALA A 20 68.13 -8.09 29.10
CA ALA A 20 68.72 -7.39 27.96
C ALA A 20 67.62 -6.62 27.20
N ALA A 21 67.94 -5.40 26.79
CA ALA A 21 67.05 -4.26 26.55
C ALA A 21 66.54 -4.10 25.09
N CYS A 22 65.74 -3.03 24.90
CA CYS A 22 65.25 -2.38 23.67
C CYS A 22 63.89 -2.91 23.14
N SER A 23 62.83 -2.12 22.90
CA SER A 23 62.73 -0.71 22.52
C SER A 23 61.41 -0.08 22.96
N SER A 24 61.48 1.21 23.27
CA SER A 24 60.42 2.13 23.68
C SER A 24 59.17 2.13 22.78
N THR A 25 58.00 1.94 23.37
CA THR A 25 56.78 2.66 22.95
C THR A 25 56.04 3.14 24.19
N ARG A 26 56.08 4.46 24.36
CA ARG A 26 55.50 5.21 25.47
C ARG A 26 53.97 5.12 25.42
N ALA A 27 53.37 4.48 26.41
CA ALA A 27 51.96 4.67 26.72
C ALA A 27 51.74 6.14 27.12
N ARG A 28 50.86 6.84 26.40
CA ARG A 28 50.28 8.10 26.86
C ARG A 28 48.77 7.94 26.92
N THR A 29 48.32 7.81 28.16
CA THR A 29 46.98 7.99 28.70
C THR A 29 46.12 8.90 27.83
N ARG A 30 45.08 8.32 27.20
CA ARG A 30 43.92 9.10 26.75
C ARG A 30 43.04 9.31 27.98
N GLU A 31 42.67 10.57 28.24
CA GLU A 31 41.77 10.94 29.32
C GLU A 31 40.40 10.25 29.16
N PRO A 32 39.72 9.88 30.27
CA PRO A 32 38.35 9.41 30.19
C PRO A 32 37.47 10.56 29.71
N VAL A 33 36.85 10.39 28.54
CA VAL A 33 35.87 11.32 27.99
C VAL A 33 34.68 11.39 28.97
N PRO A 34 34.23 12.58 29.42
CA PRO A 34 33.02 12.68 30.22
C PRO A 34 31.82 12.24 29.37
N GLU A 35 31.04 11.28 29.87
CA GLU A 35 29.80 10.84 29.21
C GLU A 35 28.89 12.05 28.96
N PRO A 36 28.28 12.17 27.77
CA PRO A 36 27.33 13.23 27.51
C PRO A 36 26.15 13.06 28.49
N ARG A 37 25.83 14.13 29.22
CA ARG A 37 24.58 14.22 29.99
C ARG A 37 23.40 13.91 29.05
N PRO A 38 22.30 13.34 29.55
CA PRO A 38 21.09 13.13 28.75
C PRO A 38 20.41 14.48 28.46
N GLU A 39 21.04 15.32 27.64
CA GLU A 39 20.38 16.41 26.96
C GLU A 39 19.54 15.81 25.83
N GLU A 40 18.26 15.70 26.15
CA GLU A 40 17.18 16.00 25.22
C GLU A 40 17.12 15.10 23.97
N ARG A 41 16.48 13.95 24.18
CA ARG A 41 15.84 13.20 23.11
C ARG A 41 14.83 14.12 22.42
N ALA A 42 15.28 14.88 21.42
CA ALA A 42 14.42 15.61 20.52
C ALA A 42 13.37 14.62 19.97
N PRO A 43 12.08 14.99 19.93
CA PRO A 43 11.08 14.14 19.31
C PRO A 43 11.52 13.89 17.85
N SER A 44 11.56 12.63 17.43
CA SER A 44 11.82 12.25 16.05
C SER A 44 10.92 13.09 15.13
N PRO A 45 11.43 13.60 13.99
CA PRO A 45 10.58 14.31 13.06
C PRO A 45 9.45 13.37 12.67
N ARG A 46 8.22 13.73 13.04
CA ARG A 46 7.04 13.04 12.52
C ARG A 46 7.11 13.25 11.02
N VAL A 47 7.50 12.22 10.28
CA VAL A 47 7.30 12.18 8.84
C VAL A 47 5.80 12.26 8.68
N TYR A 48 5.30 13.45 8.35
CA TYR A 48 3.90 13.68 8.10
C TYR A 48 3.54 12.82 6.88
N SER A 49 2.91 11.69 7.13
CA SER A 49 2.28 10.91 6.06
C SER A 49 1.05 11.70 5.62
N PRO A 50 1.00 12.22 4.39
CA PRO A 50 -0.21 12.87 3.93
C PRO A 50 -1.36 11.87 4.00
N LYS A 51 -2.47 12.29 4.60
CA LYS A 51 -3.70 11.49 4.61
C LYS A 51 -4.12 11.27 3.16
N PRO A 52 -4.46 10.04 2.73
CA PRO A 52 -4.91 9.80 1.36
C PRO A 52 -6.11 10.69 1.06
N THR A 53 -5.99 11.55 0.07
CA THR A 53 -7.13 12.29 -0.48
C THR A 53 -8.05 11.30 -1.19
N PRO A 54 -9.37 11.35 -0.96
CA PRO A 54 -10.31 10.53 -1.71
C PRO A 54 -10.16 10.80 -3.22
N PRO A 55 -10.43 9.80 -4.08
CA PRO A 55 -10.40 10.00 -5.52
C PRO A 55 -11.38 11.13 -5.91
N PRO A 56 -11.07 11.90 -6.97
CA PRO A 56 -12.00 12.90 -7.47
C PRO A 56 -13.29 12.21 -7.90
N SER A 57 -14.41 12.66 -7.32
CA SER A 57 -15.76 12.22 -7.68
C SER A 57 -16.33 13.10 -8.77
N ASP A 58 -16.94 12.48 -9.78
CA ASP A 58 -17.56 13.17 -10.91
C ASP A 58 -19.10 13.05 -10.81
N PRO A 59 -19.85 14.18 -10.79
CA PRO A 59 -21.31 14.15 -10.73
C PRO A 59 -21.95 13.45 -11.94
N ALA A 60 -21.32 13.50 -13.12
CA ALA A 60 -21.81 12.81 -14.31
C ALA A 60 -21.67 11.29 -14.16
N ILE A 61 -20.58 10.82 -13.57
CA ILE A 61 -20.40 9.38 -13.25
C ILE A 61 -21.44 8.96 -12.23
N ARG A 62 -21.73 9.79 -11.22
CA ARG A 62 -22.77 9.49 -10.24
C ARG A 62 -24.17 9.36 -10.86
N GLN A 63 -24.49 10.21 -11.84
CA GLN A 63 -25.74 10.11 -12.59
C GLN A 63 -25.80 8.78 -13.38
N ILE A 64 -24.72 8.42 -14.07
CA ILE A 64 -24.63 7.15 -14.82
C ILE A 64 -24.76 5.93 -13.90
N GLN A 65 -24.10 5.95 -12.74
CA GLN A 65 -24.26 4.90 -11.74
C GLN A 65 -25.73 4.81 -11.30
N GLY A 66 -26.42 5.94 -11.09
CA GLY A 66 -27.86 5.97 -10.77
C GLY A 66 -28.71 5.29 -11.86
N VAL A 67 -28.52 5.67 -13.12
CA VAL A 67 -29.25 5.09 -14.25
C VAL A 67 -28.96 3.59 -14.40
N LEU A 68 -27.70 3.16 -14.25
CA LEU A 68 -27.35 1.74 -14.29
C LEU A 68 -28.09 0.96 -13.19
N GLN A 69 -28.13 1.51 -11.98
CA GLN A 69 -28.85 0.91 -10.86
C GLN A 69 -30.37 0.83 -11.12
N GLU A 70 -30.96 1.89 -11.67
CA GLU A 70 -32.39 1.92 -12.06
C GLU A 70 -32.70 0.89 -13.15
N ARG A 71 -31.78 0.68 -14.10
CA ARG A 71 -31.89 -0.31 -15.18
C ARG A 71 -31.53 -1.75 -14.72
N GLY A 72 -31.24 -1.95 -13.43
CA GLY A 72 -31.00 -3.27 -12.84
C GLY A 72 -29.55 -3.76 -12.86
N TYR A 73 -28.59 -2.91 -13.26
CA TYR A 73 -27.17 -3.22 -13.22
C TYR A 73 -26.53 -2.63 -11.95
N ASP A 74 -25.91 -3.44 -11.09
CA ASP A 74 -25.26 -2.95 -9.86
C ASP A 74 -23.91 -2.26 -10.16
N PRO A 75 -23.83 -0.91 -10.11
CA PRO A 75 -22.57 -0.20 -10.34
C PRO A 75 -21.70 -0.11 -9.08
N GLY A 76 -22.19 -0.59 -7.93
CA GLY A 76 -21.64 -0.30 -6.61
C GLY A 76 -22.12 1.04 -6.04
N PRO A 77 -21.30 1.71 -5.22
CA PRO A 77 -21.66 3.00 -4.62
C PRO A 77 -21.91 4.09 -5.68
N LEU A 78 -22.91 4.95 -5.44
CA LEU A 78 -23.17 6.18 -6.21
C LEU A 78 -22.22 7.31 -5.78
N ASP A 79 -20.92 7.01 -5.74
CA ASP A 79 -19.87 7.91 -5.25
C ASP A 79 -19.29 8.80 -6.35
N GLY A 80 -19.69 8.60 -7.62
CA GLY A 80 -19.14 9.31 -8.77
C GLY A 80 -17.74 8.85 -9.16
N VAL A 81 -17.30 7.66 -8.74
CA VAL A 81 -15.99 7.09 -9.07
C VAL A 81 -16.17 5.95 -10.07
N LEU A 82 -15.41 5.97 -11.18
CA LEU A 82 -15.40 4.88 -12.16
C LEU A 82 -14.62 3.66 -11.63
N GLY A 83 -15.19 2.97 -10.65
CA GLY A 83 -14.60 1.81 -10.01
C GLY A 83 -14.80 0.51 -10.81
N LYS A 84 -14.23 -0.59 -10.29
CA LYS A 84 -14.35 -1.93 -10.90
C LYS A 84 -15.82 -2.33 -11.09
N LYS A 85 -16.66 -2.11 -10.08
CA LYS A 85 -18.10 -2.45 -10.12
C LYS A 85 -18.84 -1.67 -11.20
N THR A 86 -18.60 -0.36 -11.28
CA THR A 86 -19.19 0.49 -12.32
C THR A 86 -18.78 0.04 -13.73
N ARG A 87 -17.50 -0.30 -13.92
CA ARG A 87 -17.01 -0.87 -15.20
C ARG A 87 -17.62 -2.23 -15.52
N ASP A 88 -17.80 -3.09 -14.52
CA ASP A 88 -18.47 -4.39 -14.68
C ASP A 88 -19.96 -4.21 -15.08
N ALA A 89 -20.66 -3.27 -14.46
CA ALA A 89 -22.04 -2.89 -14.81
C ALA A 89 -22.13 -2.35 -16.24
N LEU A 90 -21.22 -1.44 -16.62
CA LEU A 90 -21.14 -0.91 -17.99
C LEU A 90 -20.92 -1.99 -19.03
N ARG A 91 -20.05 -2.97 -18.76
CA ARG A 91 -19.83 -4.09 -19.70
C ARG A 91 -21.08 -4.93 -19.91
N ARG A 92 -21.84 -5.18 -18.84
CA ARG A 92 -23.10 -5.94 -18.93
C ARG A 92 -24.13 -5.15 -19.73
N PHE A 93 -24.32 -3.88 -19.39
CA PHE A 93 -25.19 -2.98 -20.12
C PHE A 93 -24.82 -2.93 -21.62
N GLN A 94 -23.56 -2.68 -21.95
CA GLN A 94 -23.10 -2.64 -23.34
C GLN A 94 -23.37 -3.96 -24.07
N LYS A 95 -23.14 -5.10 -23.41
CA LYS A 95 -23.39 -6.40 -23.99
C LYS A 95 -24.88 -6.62 -24.28
N ASP A 96 -25.74 -6.25 -23.34
CA ASP A 96 -27.18 -6.48 -23.41
C ASP A 96 -27.84 -5.55 -24.45
N HIS A 97 -27.25 -4.36 -24.68
CA HIS A 97 -27.67 -3.39 -25.70
C HIS A 97 -26.87 -3.50 -27.02
N HIS A 98 -26.15 -4.61 -27.26
CA HIS A 98 -25.37 -4.86 -28.49
C HIS A 98 -24.33 -3.78 -28.85
N LEU A 99 -23.82 -3.05 -27.86
CA LEU A 99 -22.76 -2.06 -27.99
C LEU A 99 -21.36 -2.69 -27.84
N ALA A 100 -20.33 -1.92 -28.20
CA ALA A 100 -18.94 -2.31 -27.94
C ALA A 100 -18.67 -2.43 -26.43
N VAL A 101 -18.28 -3.63 -25.99
CA VAL A 101 -18.04 -3.95 -24.57
C VAL A 101 -16.68 -3.42 -24.12
N THR A 102 -16.61 -2.13 -23.83
CA THR A 102 -15.40 -1.44 -23.36
C THR A 102 -15.34 -1.37 -21.83
N GLY A 103 -16.50 -1.34 -21.17
CA GLY A 103 -16.62 -1.02 -19.75
C GLY A 103 -16.29 0.44 -19.43
N GLU A 104 -16.20 1.29 -20.45
CA GLU A 104 -16.00 2.72 -20.33
C GLU A 104 -17.26 3.47 -20.77
N ILE A 105 -17.36 4.73 -20.36
CA ILE A 105 -18.49 5.58 -20.70
C ILE A 105 -18.21 6.22 -22.08
N THR A 106 -18.55 5.52 -23.15
CA THR A 106 -18.47 6.03 -24.54
C THR A 106 -19.66 6.93 -24.88
N ALA A 107 -19.59 7.65 -26.01
CA ALA A 107 -20.73 8.45 -26.51
C ALA A 107 -21.98 7.58 -26.70
N ASP A 108 -21.85 6.47 -27.45
CA ASP A 108 -22.95 5.52 -27.68
C ASP A 108 -23.54 4.98 -26.37
N THR A 109 -22.69 4.68 -25.38
CA THR A 109 -23.15 4.20 -24.08
C THR A 109 -23.94 5.28 -23.31
N LYS A 110 -23.52 6.55 -23.40
CA LYS A 110 -24.26 7.66 -22.78
C LYS A 110 -25.59 7.90 -23.46
N ASP A 111 -25.60 7.90 -24.80
CA ASP A 111 -26.81 8.12 -25.58
C ASP A 111 -27.84 7.03 -25.27
N GLU A 112 -27.44 5.76 -25.24
CA GLU A 112 -28.33 4.64 -24.92
C GLU A 112 -28.83 4.66 -23.45
N LEU A 113 -27.98 5.03 -22.50
CA LEU A 113 -28.37 5.15 -21.08
C LEU A 113 -29.33 6.32 -20.83
N LEU A 114 -29.11 7.45 -21.49
CA LEU A 114 -29.85 8.69 -21.28
C LEU A 114 -31.06 8.82 -22.21
N SER A 115 -31.16 7.97 -23.24
CA SER A 115 -32.37 7.87 -24.04
C SER A 115 -33.51 7.34 -23.16
N PRO A 116 -34.67 8.01 -23.11
CA PRO A 116 -35.84 7.48 -22.41
C PRO A 116 -36.22 6.15 -23.07
N ALA A 117 -36.30 5.09 -22.27
CA ALA A 117 -36.42 3.67 -22.64
C ALA A 117 -37.67 3.27 -23.45
N SER A 118 -37.98 3.97 -24.54
CA SER A 118 -39.24 3.85 -25.29
C SER A 118 -39.05 3.71 -26.80
N SER A 119 -37.86 3.35 -27.29
CA SER A 119 -37.65 3.11 -28.72
C SER A 119 -37.11 1.72 -29.02
N GLU A 120 -37.76 0.69 -28.49
CA GLU A 120 -37.66 -0.66 -29.07
C GLU A 120 -39.07 -1.16 -29.40
N THR A 121 -39.39 -1.23 -30.71
CA THR A 121 -39.83 -2.48 -31.34
C THR A 121 -39.66 -2.31 -32.87
N GLU A 122 -38.62 -2.92 -33.41
CA GLU A 122 -38.44 -3.20 -34.85
C GLU A 122 -39.63 -4.02 -35.40
N PRO A 123 -39.88 -3.99 -36.72
CA PRO A 123 -40.03 -5.26 -37.40
C PRO A 123 -38.86 -5.48 -38.36
N VAL A 124 -38.13 -6.53 -38.03
CA VAL A 124 -37.31 -7.32 -38.93
C VAL A 124 -38.16 -7.71 -40.15
N GLU A 125 -38.02 -6.98 -41.26
CA GLU A 125 -38.34 -7.52 -42.59
C GLU A 125 -37.02 -7.86 -43.29
N LYS A 126 -36.53 -9.03 -42.92
CA LYS A 126 -35.64 -9.82 -43.76
C LYS A 126 -36.40 -10.19 -45.03
N GLU A 127 -35.89 -9.68 -46.15
CA GLU A 127 -36.06 -10.15 -47.54
C GLU A 127 -37.00 -11.35 -47.73
N ARG A 128 -38.16 -11.10 -48.34
CA ARG A 128 -38.60 -11.92 -49.46
C ARG A 128 -39.00 -11.01 -50.61
N GLU A 129 -37.99 -10.72 -51.41
CA GLU A 129 -38.14 -10.59 -52.84
C GLU A 129 -38.82 -11.87 -53.39
N TYR A 130 -40.07 -11.73 -53.86
CA TYR A 130 -40.61 -12.37 -55.07
C TYR A 130 -41.93 -11.71 -55.48
#